data_AF-Q2URE0-F1
#
_entry.id   AF-Q2URE0-F1
#
_cell.length_a   1.000
_cell.length_b   1.000
_cell.length_c   1.000
_cell.angle_alpha   90.00
_cell.angle_beta   90.00
_cell.angle_gamma   90.00
#
_symmetry.space_group_name_H-M   'P 1'
#
loop_
_entity.id
_entity.type
_entity.pdbx_description
1 polymer ?
#
loop_
_entity_poly.entity_id
_entity_poly.type
_entity_poly.pdbx_seq_one_letter_code
_entity_poly.pdbx_strand_id
1 'polypeptide(L)'
;MLSAAQKLNALEFGEERFPDPIHVFVQFLHMVSPGQVVVTCKHLRVSSRQCVVRVEVARTTASGKPSTPATVGIVTCANISKEEGLTQHSKPAFAVPLPNRRIECVKIDDPVVDSTPVTSKLNWVSPKAANGLWGHRVGGHHREVWVSFRDGSNISDLLHLALLSDMVSGYASSV
;
A
#
# COMPACT_ATOMS: atom_id res chain seq x y z
N MET A 1 9.71 0.10 -4.28
CA MET A 1 9.52 1.02 -5.42
C MET A 1 9.36 2.46 -4.98
N LEU A 2 8.43 2.79 -4.08
CA LEU A 2 8.22 4.17 -3.59
C LEU A 2 9.48 4.82 -3.01
N SER A 3 10.14 4.14 -2.06
CA SER A 3 11.41 4.61 -1.50
C SER A 3 12.49 4.83 -2.56
N ALA A 4 12.52 4.04 -3.64
CA ALA A 4 13.48 4.22 -4.72
C ALA A 4 13.19 5.48 -5.55
N ALA A 5 11.92 5.75 -5.86
CA ALA A 5 11.51 6.98 -6.54
C ALA A 5 11.81 8.23 -5.69
N GLN A 6 11.51 8.18 -4.39
CA GLN A 6 11.82 9.28 -3.46
C GLN A 6 13.33 9.53 -3.38
N LYS A 7 14.14 8.47 -3.22
CA LYS A 7 15.61 8.59 -3.22
C LYS A 7 16.14 9.18 -4.51
N LEU A 8 15.64 8.74 -5.67
CA LEU A 8 16.05 9.32 -6.95
C LEU A 8 15.73 10.83 -7.02
N ASN A 9 14.52 11.23 -6.62
CA ASN A 9 14.13 12.63 -6.63
C ASN A 9 14.96 13.47 -5.66
N ALA A 10 15.24 12.95 -4.46
CA ALA A 10 16.09 13.62 -3.49
C ALA A 10 17.52 13.83 -4.03
N LEU A 11 18.08 12.82 -4.70
CA LEU A 11 19.42 12.90 -5.30
C LEU A 11 19.48 13.92 -6.45
N GLU A 12 18.48 13.94 -7.32
CA GLU A 12 18.49 14.77 -8.54
C GLU A 12 18.04 16.22 -8.28
N PHE A 13 17.06 16.41 -7.38
CA PHE A 13 16.37 17.69 -7.22
C PHE A 13 16.36 18.24 -5.79
N GLY A 14 16.97 17.53 -4.83
CA GLY A 14 16.92 17.84 -3.41
C GLY A 14 15.71 17.23 -2.70
N GLU A 15 15.83 17.03 -1.39
CA GLU A 15 14.83 16.33 -0.56
C GLU A 15 13.47 17.05 -0.51
N GLU A 16 13.45 18.37 -0.65
CA GLU A 16 12.23 19.17 -0.46
C GLU A 16 11.35 19.31 -1.71
N ARG A 17 11.86 19.00 -2.91
CA ARG A 17 11.17 19.40 -4.14
C ARG A 17 9.98 18.49 -4.46
N PHE A 18 10.17 17.17 -4.39
CA PHE A 18 9.13 16.17 -4.65
C PHE A 18 9.15 15.02 -3.62
N PRO A 19 8.98 15.34 -2.32
CA PRO A 19 9.12 14.36 -1.24
C PRO A 19 8.01 13.30 -1.22
N ASP A 20 6.80 13.66 -1.68
CA ASP A 20 5.58 12.90 -1.40
C ASP A 20 5.07 12.17 -2.65
N PRO A 21 5.02 10.83 -2.65
CA PRO A 21 4.27 10.07 -3.64
C PRO A 21 2.77 10.32 -3.48
N ILE A 22 2.17 11.03 -4.43
CA ILE A 22 0.74 11.40 -4.44
C ILE A 22 -0.12 10.45 -5.27
N HIS A 23 0.51 9.73 -6.21
CA HIS A 23 -0.16 8.73 -7.02
C HIS A 23 0.80 7.62 -7.39
N VAL A 24 0.32 6.38 -7.32
CA VAL A 24 1.12 5.19 -7.56
C VAL A 24 0.29 4.23 -8.38
N PHE A 25 0.82 3.85 -9.54
CA PHE A 25 0.32 2.74 -10.33
C PHE A 25 1.36 1.63 -10.31
N VAL A 26 0.95 0.39 -10.03
CA VAL A 26 1.84 -0.78 -10.02
C VAL A 26 1.24 -1.88 -10.86
N GLN A 27 2.06 -2.48 -11.72
CA GLN A 27 1.72 -3.68 -12.48
C GLN A 27 2.68 -4.81 -12.13
N PHE A 28 2.12 -5.91 -11.62
CA PHE A 28 2.84 -7.15 -11.35
C PHE A 28 2.81 -8.02 -12.61
N LEU A 29 3.97 -8.25 -13.22
CA LEU A 29 4.11 -9.02 -14.46
C LEU A 29 4.43 -10.48 -14.16
N HIS A 30 5.32 -10.72 -13.21
CA HIS A 30 5.78 -12.04 -12.82
C HIS A 30 6.01 -12.12 -11.31
N MET A 31 5.88 -13.33 -10.76
CA MET A 31 6.23 -13.60 -9.37
C MET A 31 7.74 -13.36 -9.12
N VAL A 32 8.05 -12.62 -8.06
CA VAL A 32 9.42 -12.39 -7.59
C VAL A 32 9.71 -13.39 -6.47
N SER A 33 10.69 -14.25 -6.69
CA SER A 33 11.15 -15.22 -5.68
C SER A 33 12.06 -14.52 -4.67
N PRO A 34 12.20 -15.05 -3.44
CA PRO A 34 13.16 -14.53 -2.47
C PRO A 34 14.57 -14.46 -3.06
N GLY A 35 15.28 -13.35 -2.83
CA GLY A 35 16.65 -13.13 -3.33
C GLY A 35 16.93 -11.66 -3.64
N GLN A 36 18.11 -11.42 -4.22
CA GLN A 36 18.53 -10.08 -4.63
C GLN A 36 17.71 -9.61 -5.84
N VAL A 37 17.28 -8.35 -5.79
CA VAL A 37 16.58 -7.67 -6.89
C VAL A 37 17.32 -6.39 -7.25
N VAL A 38 17.20 -6.00 -8.52
CA VAL A 38 17.66 -4.72 -9.04
C VAL A 38 16.44 -3.84 -9.24
N VAL A 39 16.52 -2.61 -8.72
CA VAL A 39 15.49 -1.59 -8.89
C VAL A 39 16.05 -0.51 -9.80
N THR A 40 15.46 -0.34 -10.98
CA THR A 40 15.83 0.69 -11.94
C THR A 40 14.80 1.80 -11.89
N CYS A 41 15.24 3.05 -11.89
CA CYS A 41 14.35 4.22 -11.87
C CYS A 41 14.67 5.15 -13.05
N LYS A 42 13.63 5.74 -13.65
CA LYS A 42 13.76 6.70 -14.75
C LYS A 42 12.71 7.79 -14.62
N HIS A 43 13.12 9.06 -14.66
CA HIS A 43 12.18 10.16 -14.77
C HIS A 43 11.46 10.09 -16.12
N LEU A 44 10.13 10.12 -16.09
CA LEU A 44 9.29 10.22 -17.28
C LEU A 44 8.89 11.66 -17.57
N ARG A 45 8.64 12.44 -16.51
CA ARG A 45 8.24 13.84 -16.61
C ARG A 45 8.68 14.59 -15.37
N VAL A 46 9.17 15.80 -15.55
CA VAL A 46 9.45 16.75 -14.47
C VAL A 46 8.77 18.06 -14.82
N SER A 47 8.05 18.62 -13.85
CA SER A 47 7.43 19.94 -13.95
C SER A 47 7.83 20.79 -12.75
N SER A 48 7.25 21.98 -12.62
CA SER A 48 7.47 22.83 -11.45
C SER A 48 6.87 22.22 -10.16
N ARG A 49 5.76 21.48 -10.27
CA ARG A 49 4.99 20.98 -9.11
C ARG A 49 5.08 19.46 -8.90
N GLN A 50 5.29 18.72 -9.97
CA GLN A 50 5.23 17.26 -9.95
C GLN A 50 6.37 16.62 -10.72
N CYS A 51 6.77 15.44 -10.27
CA CYS A 51 7.73 14.56 -10.92
C CYS A 51 7.14 13.16 -11.09
N VAL A 52 7.22 12.60 -12.28
CA VAL A 52 6.77 11.24 -12.59
C VAL A 52 7.97 10.35 -12.80
N VAL A 53 8.07 9.26 -12.02
CA VAL A 53 9.16 8.29 -12.06
C VAL A 53 8.61 6.93 -12.45
N ARG A 54 9.21 6.31 -13.47
CA ARG A 54 9.04 4.89 -13.75
C ARG A 54 10.03 4.11 -12.89
N VAL A 55 9.53 3.11 -12.18
CA VAL A 55 10.34 2.20 -11.36
C VAL A 55 10.14 0.79 -11.87
N GLU A 56 11.22 0.07 -12.11
CA GLU A 56 11.19 -1.33 -12.54
C GLU A 56 11.93 -2.19 -11.53
N VAL A 57 11.37 -3.34 -11.22
CA VAL A 57 12.00 -4.36 -10.38
C VAL A 57 12.28 -5.57 -11.24
N ALA A 58 13.55 -5.96 -11.32
CA ALA A 58 14.01 -7.16 -12.01
C ALA A 58 14.87 -8.02 -11.07
N ARG A 59 15.01 -9.31 -11.35
CA ARG A 59 16.00 -10.13 -10.66
C ARG A 59 17.38 -9.91 -11.27
N THR A 60 18.40 -10.19 -10.48
CA THR A 60 19.73 -10.42 -11.04
C THR A 60 19.80 -11.85 -11.56
N THR A 61 20.23 -12.05 -12.81
CA THR A 61 20.57 -13.37 -13.34
C THR A 61 21.84 -13.91 -12.66
N ALA A 62 22.11 -15.21 -12.77
CA ALA A 62 23.37 -15.80 -12.31
C ALA A 62 24.63 -15.13 -12.91
N SER A 63 24.48 -14.45 -14.06
CA SER A 63 25.52 -13.67 -14.73
C SER A 63 25.62 -12.20 -14.28
N GLY A 64 24.91 -11.80 -13.22
CA GLY A 64 24.95 -10.44 -12.67
C GLY A 64 24.12 -9.41 -13.46
N LYS A 65 23.42 -9.81 -14.52
CA LYS A 65 22.64 -8.89 -15.38
C LYS A 65 21.18 -8.82 -14.92
N PRO A 66 20.49 -7.68 -15.09
CA PRO A 66 19.06 -7.61 -14.82
C PRO A 66 18.29 -8.54 -15.77
N SER A 67 17.37 -9.34 -15.22
CA SER A 67 16.38 -10.10 -15.99
C SER A 67 15.34 -9.15 -16.58
N THR A 68 14.37 -9.72 -17.30
CA THR A 68 13.14 -8.98 -17.61
C THR A 68 12.48 -8.44 -16.33
N PRO A 69 11.89 -7.23 -16.37
CA PRO A 69 11.17 -6.67 -15.24
C PRO A 69 10.03 -7.59 -14.79
N ALA A 70 9.99 -7.90 -13.50
CA ALA A 70 8.90 -8.64 -12.87
C ALA A 70 7.79 -7.71 -12.36
N THR A 71 8.13 -6.45 -12.09
CA THR A 71 7.18 -5.43 -11.64
C THR A 71 7.54 -4.08 -12.23
N VAL A 72 6.54 -3.34 -12.67
CA VAL A 72 6.69 -1.98 -13.18
C VAL A 72 5.75 -1.07 -12.39
N GLY A 73 6.27 0.07 -11.93
CA GLY A 73 5.51 1.08 -11.23
C GLY A 73 5.68 2.46 -11.87
N ILE A 74 4.62 3.26 -11.83
CA ILE A 74 4.65 4.69 -12.17
C ILE A 74 4.29 5.45 -10.91
N VAL A 75 5.23 6.24 -10.42
CA VAL A 75 5.08 7.02 -9.19
C VAL A 75 5.07 8.50 -9.55
N THR A 76 3.99 9.18 -9.23
CA THR A 76 3.91 10.64 -9.29
C THR A 76 4.20 11.18 -7.90
N CYS A 77 5.23 12.01 -7.81
CA CYS A 77 5.63 12.70 -6.59
C CYS A 77 5.36 14.21 -6.70
N ALA A 78 5.02 14.82 -5.59
CA ALA A 78 4.83 16.26 -5.43
C ALA A 78 5.30 16.68 -4.03
N ASN A 79 5.08 17.93 -3.65
CA ASN A 79 5.23 18.39 -2.28
C ASN A 79 3.85 18.79 -1.74
N ILE A 80 3.20 17.88 -1.01
CA ILE A 80 1.84 18.07 -0.49
C ILE A 80 1.79 19.28 0.46
N SER A 81 2.87 19.54 1.20
CA SER A 81 2.91 20.68 2.13
C SER A 81 2.86 22.04 1.46
N LYS A 82 3.15 22.11 0.14
CA LYS A 82 3.10 23.32 -0.68
C LYS A 82 1.87 23.36 -1.60
N GLU A 83 1.04 22.32 -1.59
CA GLU A 83 -0.17 22.30 -2.41
C GLU A 83 -1.29 23.12 -1.72
N GLU A 84 -1.92 23.99 -2.51
CA GLU A 84 -3.08 24.76 -2.10
C GLU A 84 -4.29 24.26 -2.88
N GLY A 85 -5.41 24.04 -2.20
CA GLY A 85 -6.62 23.52 -2.82
C GLY A 85 -7.85 23.61 -1.94
N LEU A 86 -9.01 23.39 -2.54
CA LEU A 86 -10.27 23.33 -1.81
C LEU A 86 -10.34 22.01 -1.04
N THR A 87 -10.52 22.10 0.28
CA THR A 87 -10.88 20.94 1.10
C THR A 87 -12.38 20.74 1.00
N GLN A 88 -12.81 19.66 0.35
CA GLN A 88 -14.21 19.26 0.34
C GLN A 88 -14.44 18.21 1.42
N HIS A 89 -15.17 18.59 2.46
CA HIS A 89 -15.69 17.61 3.42
C HIS A 89 -16.77 16.78 2.74
N SER A 90 -16.45 15.53 2.42
CA SER A 90 -17.46 14.57 1.98
C SER A 90 -18.24 14.05 3.18
N LYS A 91 -19.53 13.76 2.99
CA LYS A 91 -20.23 12.89 3.94
C LYS A 91 -19.56 11.51 3.84
N PRO A 92 -19.22 10.85 4.96
CA PRO A 92 -18.70 9.50 4.92
C PRO A 92 -19.60 8.62 4.06
N ALA A 93 -19.00 7.77 3.21
CA ALA A 93 -19.76 6.84 2.38
C ALA A 93 -20.66 5.92 3.21
N PHE A 94 -20.31 5.73 4.49
CA PHE A 94 -21.06 4.96 5.47
C PHE A 94 -21.60 5.91 6.54
N ALA A 95 -22.91 6.09 6.57
CA ALA A 95 -23.62 6.82 7.64
C ALA A 95 -23.84 5.95 8.90
N VAL A 96 -23.12 4.83 9.01
CA VAL A 96 -23.25 3.89 10.12
C VAL A 96 -22.28 4.31 11.23
N PRO A 97 -22.73 4.42 12.50
CA PRO A 97 -21.84 4.63 13.63
C PRO A 97 -20.74 3.57 13.63
N LEU A 98 -19.48 4.01 13.76
CA LEU A 98 -18.37 3.07 13.89
C LEU A 98 -18.58 2.23 15.16
N PRO A 99 -18.46 0.90 15.09
CA PRO A 99 -18.68 0.05 16.25
C PRO A 99 -17.64 0.28 17.33
N ASN A 100 -18.04 0.12 18.59
CA ASN A 100 -17.13 0.23 19.71
C ASN A 100 -16.15 -0.96 19.72
N ARG A 101 -14.90 -0.68 19.40
CA ARG A 101 -13.81 -1.67 19.25
C ARG A 101 -13.64 -2.62 20.44
N ARG A 102 -14.02 -2.22 21.66
CA ARG A 102 -13.82 -3.04 22.87
C ARG A 102 -14.92 -4.07 23.10
N ILE A 103 -16.16 -3.71 22.75
CA ILE A 103 -17.35 -4.50 23.08
C ILE A 103 -18.02 -5.11 21.86
N GLU A 104 -17.92 -4.44 20.71
CA GLU A 104 -18.61 -4.75 19.46
C GLU A 104 -17.65 -5.22 18.38
N CYS A 105 -16.37 -5.45 18.68
CA CYS A 105 -15.41 -6.02 17.72
C CYS A 105 -14.73 -7.27 18.28
N VAL A 106 -14.29 -8.14 17.38
CA VAL A 106 -13.52 -9.36 17.64
C VAL A 106 -12.23 -9.31 16.86
N LYS A 107 -11.20 -9.93 17.45
CA LYS A 107 -9.96 -10.22 16.74
C LYS A 107 -10.26 -11.26 15.66
N ILE A 108 -9.65 -11.07 14.49
CA ILE A 108 -9.58 -12.09 13.45
C ILE A 108 -8.31 -12.90 13.70
N ASP A 109 -8.49 -14.19 13.97
CA ASP A 109 -7.45 -15.17 14.28
C ASP A 109 -7.52 -16.41 13.38
N ASP A 110 -8.17 -16.29 12.21
CA ASP A 110 -8.18 -17.33 11.19
C ASP A 110 -6.74 -17.68 10.76
N PRO A 111 -6.38 -18.96 10.57
CA PRO A 111 -5.08 -19.39 10.08
C PRO A 111 -4.59 -18.63 8.83
N VAL A 112 -5.51 -18.15 7.99
CA VAL A 112 -5.18 -17.34 6.81
C VAL A 112 -4.49 -16.02 7.16
N VAL A 113 -4.79 -15.42 8.32
CA VAL A 113 -4.12 -14.20 8.80
C VAL A 113 -2.67 -14.48 9.15
N ASP A 114 -2.35 -15.69 9.61
CA ASP A 114 -0.99 -16.08 9.94
C ASP A 114 -0.24 -16.74 8.76
N SER A 115 -0.89 -16.88 7.59
CA SER A 115 -0.33 -17.59 6.43
C SER A 115 0.84 -16.89 5.74
N THR A 116 0.96 -15.57 5.86
CA THR A 116 2.10 -14.82 5.31
C THR A 116 2.92 -14.14 6.40
N PRO A 117 4.26 -13.99 6.23
CA PRO A 117 5.10 -13.28 7.19
C PRO A 117 4.71 -11.82 7.45
N VAL A 118 3.91 -11.22 6.56
CA VAL A 118 3.45 -9.84 6.70
C VAL A 118 2.14 -9.79 7.47
N THR A 119 1.15 -10.60 7.08
CA THR A 119 -0.16 -10.61 7.73
C THR A 119 -0.09 -11.14 9.16
N SER A 120 0.86 -12.04 9.46
CA SER A 120 1.11 -12.55 10.81
C SER A 120 1.67 -11.51 11.78
N LYS A 121 2.20 -10.39 11.28
CA LYS A 121 2.66 -9.25 12.11
C LYS A 121 1.55 -8.28 12.44
N LEU A 122 0.37 -8.46 11.87
CA LEU A 122 -0.75 -7.55 12.00
C LEU A 122 -1.81 -8.12 12.95
N ASN A 123 -2.36 -7.24 13.76
CA ASN A 123 -3.56 -7.48 14.54
C ASN A 123 -4.75 -6.95 13.75
N TRP A 124 -5.66 -7.85 13.41
CA TRP A 124 -6.84 -7.59 12.60
C TRP A 124 -8.07 -7.65 13.50
N VAL A 125 -8.88 -6.61 13.46
CA VAL A 125 -10.09 -6.50 14.28
C VAL A 125 -11.25 -6.13 13.38
N SER A 126 -12.38 -6.82 13.53
CA SER A 126 -13.61 -6.54 12.80
C SER A 126 -14.80 -6.49 13.74
N PRO A 127 -15.90 -5.84 13.35
CA PRO A 127 -17.13 -5.85 14.14
C PRO A 127 -17.64 -7.28 14.40
N LYS A 128 -18.20 -7.50 15.61
CA LYS A 128 -18.94 -8.69 16.06
C LYS A 128 -20.28 -8.74 15.34
N ALA A 129 -20.20 -9.03 14.06
CA ALA A 129 -21.37 -9.22 13.25
C ALA A 129 -21.46 -10.73 12.97
N ALA A 130 -22.67 -11.31 12.92
CA ALA A 130 -22.85 -12.70 12.42
C ALA A 130 -22.34 -12.89 10.97
N ASN A 131 -21.94 -11.78 10.36
CA ASN A 131 -21.43 -11.47 9.05
C ASN A 131 -19.91 -11.18 9.03
N GLY A 132 -19.17 -11.51 10.09
CA GLY A 132 -17.70 -11.34 10.16
C GLY A 132 -16.98 -12.07 9.02
N LEU A 133 -16.10 -11.36 8.31
CA LEU A 133 -15.31 -11.77 7.12
C LEU A 133 -16.07 -12.33 5.90
N TRP A 134 -17.33 -12.76 6.07
CA TRP A 134 -18.07 -13.64 5.15
C TRP A 134 -19.56 -13.29 5.04
N GLY A 135 -19.94 -12.11 5.51
CA GLY A 135 -21.32 -11.65 5.56
C GLY A 135 -21.93 -11.30 4.21
N HIS A 136 -22.68 -12.23 3.63
CA HIS A 136 -23.40 -12.10 2.35
C HIS A 136 -24.41 -10.94 2.19
N ARG A 137 -24.66 -10.12 3.22
CA ARG A 137 -25.80 -9.17 3.20
C ARG A 137 -25.48 -7.75 2.73
N VAL A 138 -24.23 -7.45 2.40
CA VAL A 138 -23.86 -6.23 1.64
C VAL A 138 -23.02 -6.63 0.43
N GLY A 139 -23.54 -7.56 -0.37
CA GLY A 139 -22.99 -7.89 -1.69
C GLY A 139 -21.54 -8.39 -1.73
N GLY A 140 -21.03 -9.08 -0.69
CA GLY A 140 -19.76 -9.84 -0.73
C GLY A 140 -18.46 -9.05 -0.99
N HIS A 141 -18.54 -7.76 -1.32
CA HIS A 141 -17.43 -6.94 -1.81
C HIS A 141 -17.02 -5.82 -0.85
N HIS A 142 -17.73 -5.64 0.26
CA HIS A 142 -17.41 -4.63 1.27
C HIS A 142 -16.80 -5.26 2.52
N ARG A 143 -15.62 -4.78 2.94
CA ARG A 143 -14.90 -5.28 4.11
C ARG A 143 -14.39 -4.13 4.97
N GLU A 144 -14.68 -4.23 6.25
CA GLU A 144 -14.28 -3.27 7.27
C GLU A 144 -13.37 -3.96 8.28
N VAL A 145 -12.08 -3.63 8.22
CA VAL A 145 -11.03 -4.23 9.06
C VAL A 145 -10.09 -3.18 9.63
N TRP A 146 -9.88 -3.28 10.93
CA TRP A 146 -9.08 -2.36 11.71
C TRP A 146 -7.75 -3.06 11.90
N VAL A 147 -6.68 -2.44 11.41
CA VAL A 147 -5.35 -3.06 11.35
C VAL A 147 -4.38 -2.27 12.21
N SER A 148 -3.53 -2.99 12.94
CA SER A 148 -2.43 -2.46 13.75
C SER A 148 -1.27 -3.46 13.76
N PHE A 149 -0.04 -3.04 14.05
CA PHE A 149 1.06 -3.99 14.24
C PHE A 149 0.96 -4.69 15.59
N ARG A 150 1.23 -5.99 15.64
CA ARG A 150 1.19 -6.81 16.87
C ARG A 150 2.26 -6.41 17.89
N ASP A 151 3.37 -5.82 17.42
CA ASP A 151 4.45 -5.31 18.26
C ASP A 151 4.15 -3.94 18.88
N GLY A 152 2.98 -3.35 18.59
CA GLY A 152 2.56 -2.06 19.11
C GLY A 152 3.19 -0.86 18.38
N SER A 153 3.96 -1.09 17.31
CA SER A 153 4.48 -0.01 16.48
C SER A 153 3.37 0.73 15.73
N ASN A 154 3.62 2.00 15.42
CA ASN A 154 2.64 2.85 14.76
C ASN A 154 2.69 2.67 13.24
N ILE A 155 1.51 2.68 12.61
CA ILE A 155 1.38 2.89 11.16
C ILE A 155 1.54 4.39 10.93
N SER A 156 2.79 4.82 10.68
CA SER A 156 3.16 6.25 10.68
C SER A 156 3.77 6.75 9.37
N ASP A 157 3.86 5.91 8.34
CA ASP A 157 4.47 6.30 7.07
C ASP A 157 3.68 5.79 5.85
N LEU A 158 4.03 6.34 4.69
CA LEU A 158 3.38 6.01 3.43
C LEU A 158 3.69 4.59 2.93
N LEU A 159 4.83 4.02 3.34
CA LEU A 159 5.19 2.66 2.95
C LEU A 159 4.28 1.65 3.66
N HIS A 160 3.94 1.90 4.92
CA HIS A 160 2.93 1.15 5.64
C HIS A 160 1.56 1.28 4.98
N LEU A 161 1.16 2.48 4.52
CA LEU A 161 -0.10 2.65 3.79
C LEU A 161 -0.13 1.80 2.52
N ALA A 162 0.93 1.87 1.70
CA ALA A 162 1.03 1.09 0.47
C ALA A 162 0.97 -0.42 0.73
N LEU A 163 1.63 -0.89 1.80
CA LEU A 163 1.56 -2.28 2.23
C LEU A 163 0.14 -2.70 2.61
N LEU A 164 -0.54 -1.89 3.42
CA LEU A 164 -1.91 -2.18 3.88
C LEU A 164 -2.91 -2.22 2.73
N SER A 165 -2.77 -1.32 1.74
CA SER A 165 -3.64 -1.29 0.56
C SER A 165 -3.56 -2.56 -0.29
N ASP A 166 -2.37 -3.15 -0.44
CA ASP A 166 -2.18 -4.39 -1.21
C ASP A 166 -2.73 -5.61 -0.46
N MET A 167 -2.56 -5.63 0.87
CA MET A 167 -2.93 -6.76 1.71
C MET A 167 -4.45 -6.90 1.88
N VAL A 168 -5.19 -5.81 2.08
CA VAL A 168 -6.64 -5.88 2.37
C VAL A 168 -7.46 -6.26 1.12
N SER A 169 -6.97 -5.92 -0.08
CA SER A 169 -7.66 -6.13 -1.35
C SER A 169 -7.62 -7.57 -1.85
N GLY A 170 -6.47 -8.26 -1.71
CA GLY A 170 -6.28 -9.64 -2.22
C GLY A 170 -7.20 -10.70 -1.59
N TYR A 171 -7.75 -10.42 -0.41
CA TYR A 171 -8.69 -11.32 0.26
C TYR A 171 -10.13 -11.21 -0.29
N ALA A 172 -10.45 -10.24 -1.14
CA ALA A 172 -11.79 -10.07 -1.72
C ALA A 172 -12.10 -10.98 -2.92
N SER A 173 -11.08 -11.60 -3.52
CA SER A 173 -11.22 -12.38 -4.77
C SER A 173 -11.03 -13.89 -4.61
N SER A 174 -10.81 -14.38 -3.39
CA SER A 174 -10.61 -15.80 -3.09
C SER A 174 -11.76 -16.37 -2.27
N VAL A 175 -12.94 -16.47 -2.91
CA VAL A 175 -14.07 -17.32 -2.49
C VAL A 175 -14.74 -17.90 -3.71
#